data_AF-A0A662M3R2-F1
#
_entry.id   AF-A0A662M3R2-F1
#
_cell.length_a   1.000
_cell.length_b   1.000
_cell.length_c   1.000
_cell.angle_alpha   90.00
_cell.angle_beta   90.00
_cell.angle_gamma   90.00
#
_symmetry.space_group_name_H-M   'P 1'
#
loop_
_entity.id
_entity.type
_entity.pdbx_description
1 polymer ?
#
loop_
_entity_poly.entity_id
_entity_poly.type
_entity_poly.pdbx_seq_one_letter_code
_entity_poly.pdbx_strand_id
1 'polypeptide(L)'
;MRSASYTMSIDVRDVYDGIYSRNVDKILERALVAAGIPTERTVMQSWTDALNLAEIGCDVVVWGPGELYRCHTEKERVSIEEIIKAKKALVALNDILEAI
;
A
#
# COMPACT_ATOMS: atom_id res chain seq x y z
N MET A 1 14.85 -24.55 -50.78
CA MET A 1 15.24 -23.72 -49.62
C MET A 1 14.52 -24.27 -48.39
N ARG A 2 15.24 -24.71 -47.36
CA ARG A 2 14.62 -25.12 -46.07
C ARG A 2 14.43 -23.85 -45.23
N SER A 3 13.21 -23.52 -44.83
CA SER A 3 12.98 -22.47 -43.85
C SER A 3 13.47 -22.96 -42.49
N ALA A 4 14.28 -22.15 -41.81
CA ALA A 4 14.63 -22.41 -40.42
C ALA A 4 13.42 -21.99 -39.55
N SER A 5 12.78 -22.95 -38.88
CA SER A 5 11.78 -22.65 -37.87
C SER A 5 12.48 -22.33 -36.55
N TYR A 6 12.34 -21.10 -36.07
CA TYR A 6 12.77 -20.74 -34.72
C TYR A 6 11.62 -20.97 -33.75
N THR A 7 11.89 -21.63 -32.63
CA THR A 7 10.95 -21.75 -31.52
C THR A 7 11.40 -20.81 -30.42
N MET A 8 10.53 -19.92 -29.97
CA MET A 8 10.79 -19.01 -28.86
C MET A 8 9.94 -19.44 -27.66
N SER A 9 10.55 -19.57 -26.49
CA SER A 9 9.88 -19.83 -25.22
C SER A 9 9.84 -18.56 -24.37
N ILE A 10 8.66 -18.20 -23.86
CA ILE A 10 8.46 -17.11 -22.91
C ILE A 10 8.21 -17.73 -21.54
N ASP A 11 8.91 -17.24 -20.52
CA ASP A 11 8.69 -17.60 -19.12
C ASP A 11 8.22 -16.35 -18.37
N VAL A 12 7.12 -16.46 -17.62
CA VAL A 12 6.53 -15.35 -16.86
C VAL A 12 6.52 -15.76 -15.40
N ARG A 13 7.13 -14.94 -14.55
CA ARG A 13 7.25 -15.15 -13.11
C ARG A 13 6.76 -13.92 -12.36
N ASP A 14 6.52 -14.08 -11.06
CA ASP A 14 6.21 -12.98 -10.15
C ASP A 14 4.99 -12.14 -10.57
N VAL A 15 3.93 -12.83 -11.01
CA VAL A 15 2.64 -12.22 -11.36
C VAL A 15 1.77 -12.17 -10.12
N TYR A 16 1.25 -10.98 -9.81
CA TYR A 16 0.37 -10.76 -8.67
C TYR A 16 -0.88 -10.02 -9.11
N ASP A 17 -2.03 -10.47 -8.60
CA ASP A 17 -3.27 -9.70 -8.68
C ASP A 17 -3.27 -8.63 -7.59
N GLY A 18 -3.84 -7.46 -7.91
CA GLY A 18 -4.08 -6.42 -6.91
C GLY A 18 -5.16 -6.83 -5.91
N ILE A 19 -5.24 -6.10 -4.80
CA ILE A 19 -6.21 -6.36 -3.73
C ILE A 19 -6.94 -5.09 -3.31
N TYR A 20 -8.13 -5.27 -2.74
CA TYR A 20 -8.88 -4.22 -2.06
C TYR A 20 -9.15 -4.64 -0.61
N SER A 21 -8.97 -3.71 0.32
CA SER A 21 -9.42 -3.88 1.71
C SER A 21 -10.92 -4.19 1.75
N ARG A 22 -11.31 -5.05 2.68
CA ARG A 22 -12.71 -5.39 2.96
C ARG A 22 -13.30 -4.44 4.02
N ASN A 23 -12.61 -4.24 5.13
CA ASN A 23 -13.07 -3.45 6.26
C ASN A 23 -11.97 -2.68 7.02
N VAL A 24 -10.71 -3.12 7.03
CA VAL A 24 -9.65 -2.44 7.82
C VAL A 24 -9.36 -1.02 7.36
N ASP A 25 -9.62 -0.71 6.08
CA ASP A 25 -9.64 0.65 5.53
C ASP A 25 -10.58 1.59 6.29
N LYS A 26 -11.75 1.11 6.70
CA LYS A 26 -12.74 1.90 7.45
C LYS A 26 -12.27 2.19 8.88
N ILE A 27 -11.52 1.25 9.47
CA ILE A 27 -10.93 1.43 10.81
C ILE A 27 -9.85 2.52 10.73
N LEU A 28 -8.95 2.43 9.74
CA LEU A 28 -7.95 3.45 9.49
C LEU A 28 -8.56 4.81 9.18
N GLU A 29 -9.61 4.86 8.37
CA GLU A 29 -10.32 6.10 8.05
C GLU A 29 -10.87 6.80 9.29
N ARG A 30 -11.46 6.04 10.23
CA ARG A 30 -11.88 6.57 11.53
C ARG A 30 -10.71 7.15 12.34
N ALA A 31 -9.56 6.47 12.34
CA ALA A 31 -8.36 6.93 13.04
C ALA A 31 -7.82 8.25 12.46
N LEU A 32 -7.78 8.35 11.14
CA LEU A 32 -7.35 9.55 10.42
C LEU A 32 -8.29 10.74 10.73
N VAL A 33 -9.60 10.52 10.69
CA VAL A 33 -10.60 11.54 11.05
C VAL A 33 -10.44 11.99 12.51
N ALA A 34 -10.27 11.04 13.44
CA ALA A 34 -10.06 11.34 14.86
C ALA A 34 -8.76 12.16 15.09
N ALA A 35 -7.74 11.93 14.27
CA ALA A 35 -6.49 12.69 14.29
C ALA A 35 -6.58 14.06 13.57
N GLY A 36 -7.74 14.42 13.02
CA GLY A 36 -7.95 15.66 12.25
C GLY A 36 -7.26 15.65 10.89
N ILE A 37 -7.03 14.47 10.31
CA ILE A 37 -6.35 14.28 9.03
C ILE A 37 -7.42 14.00 7.95
N PRO A 38 -7.47 14.78 6.85
CA PRO A 38 -8.36 14.49 5.73
C PRO A 38 -8.10 13.10 5.15
N THR A 39 -9.16 12.40 4.75
CA THR A 39 -9.09 11.05 4.21
C THR A 39 -9.40 11.05 2.71
N GLU A 40 -8.58 10.32 1.96
CA GLU A 40 -8.83 9.99 0.56
C GLU A 40 -8.46 8.53 0.34
N ARG A 41 -9.30 7.82 -0.42
CA ARG A 41 -9.01 6.44 -0.82
C ARG A 41 -8.38 6.48 -2.20
N THR A 42 -7.28 5.77 -2.36
CA THR A 42 -6.59 5.66 -3.64
C THR A 42 -6.11 4.23 -3.86
N VAL A 43 -5.62 3.95 -5.06
CA VAL A 43 -4.96 2.70 -5.42
C VAL A 43 -3.49 2.97 -5.68
N MET A 44 -2.65 2.02 -5.29
CA MET A 44 -1.22 2.06 -5.52
C MET A 44 -0.89 1.04 -6.61
N GLN A 45 -0.46 1.51 -7.78
CA GLN A 45 -0.04 0.67 -8.91
C GLN A 45 1.40 0.16 -8.70
N SER A 46 1.64 -0.45 -7.55
CA SER A 46 2.92 -1.03 -7.16
C SER A 46 2.69 -2.29 -6.36
N TRP A 47 3.70 -3.15 -6.30
CA TRP A 47 3.72 -4.30 -5.43
C TRP A 47 4.17 -3.88 -4.01
N THR A 48 3.56 -4.47 -2.98
CA THR A 48 3.99 -4.35 -1.57
C THR A 48 3.78 -5.67 -0.84
N ASP A 49 4.43 -5.82 0.31
CA ASP A 49 4.26 -6.96 1.22
C ASP A 49 2.81 -7.17 1.68
N ALA A 50 1.93 -6.18 1.53
CA ALA A 50 0.50 -6.33 1.77
C ALA A 50 -0.13 -7.46 0.93
N LEU A 51 0.41 -7.74 -0.25
CA LEU A 51 -0.05 -8.85 -1.11
C LEU A 51 0.23 -10.20 -0.45
N ASN A 52 1.43 -10.41 0.10
CA ASN A 52 1.78 -11.62 0.84
C ASN A 52 0.86 -11.82 2.07
N LEU A 53 0.53 -10.74 2.77
CA LEU A 53 -0.40 -10.79 3.90
C LEU A 53 -1.83 -11.13 3.45
N ALA A 54 -2.28 -10.57 2.33
CA ALA A 54 -3.59 -10.87 1.77
C ALA A 54 -3.69 -12.32 1.28
N GLU A 55 -2.62 -12.88 0.71
CA GLU A 55 -2.55 -14.29 0.28
C GLU A 55 -2.80 -15.27 1.43
N ILE A 56 -2.37 -14.94 2.65
CA ILE A 56 -2.65 -15.75 3.85
C ILE A 56 -4.00 -15.40 4.51
N GLY A 57 -4.83 -14.57 3.87
CA GLY A 57 -6.19 -14.26 4.27
C GLY A 57 -6.37 -12.99 5.09
N CYS A 58 -5.31 -12.24 5.40
CA CYS A 58 -5.42 -10.99 6.16
C CYS A 58 -6.20 -9.93 5.37
N ASP A 59 -6.98 -9.11 6.08
CA ASP A 59 -7.52 -7.87 5.52
C ASP A 59 -6.49 -6.77 5.71
N VAL A 60 -6.15 -6.04 4.64
CA VAL A 60 -4.99 -5.14 4.64
C VAL A 60 -5.30 -3.80 3.99
N VAL A 61 -4.67 -2.75 4.52
CA VAL A 61 -4.66 -1.40 3.95
C VAL A 61 -3.24 -0.85 4.01
N VAL A 62 -2.80 -0.22 2.92
CA VAL A 62 -1.49 0.42 2.83
C VAL A 62 -1.67 1.92 3.02
N TRP A 63 -0.87 2.50 3.92
CA TRP A 63 -0.87 3.94 4.22
C TRP A 63 0.50 4.37 4.74
N GLY A 64 0.80 5.66 4.64
CA GLY A 64 2.05 6.21 5.14
C GLY A 64 2.29 7.65 4.67
N PRO A 65 3.29 8.34 5.25
CA PRO A 65 3.67 9.69 4.84
C PRO A 65 4.52 9.69 3.57
N GLY A 66 4.56 10.83 2.88
CA GLY A 66 5.46 11.06 1.75
C GLY A 66 4.89 10.66 0.40
N GLU A 67 5.77 10.64 -0.61
CA GLU A 67 5.37 10.52 -2.02
C GLU A 67 6.05 9.32 -2.66
N LEU A 68 5.33 8.19 -2.74
CA LEU A 68 5.85 6.92 -3.21
C LEU A 68 6.52 6.99 -4.59
N TYR A 69 5.99 7.83 -5.50
CA TYR A 69 6.52 7.97 -6.85
C TYR A 69 7.94 8.58 -6.91
N ARG A 70 8.45 9.11 -5.79
CA ARG A 70 9.81 9.65 -5.67
C ARG A 70 10.78 8.69 -4.99
N CYS A 71 10.31 7.60 -4.40
CA CYS A 71 11.16 6.59 -3.80
C CYS A 71 12.15 6.04 -4.84
N HIS A 72 13.36 5.69 -4.39
CA HIS A 72 14.45 5.18 -5.24
C HIS A 72 14.94 6.18 -6.30
N THR A 73 14.74 7.47 -6.07
CA THR A 73 15.28 8.54 -6.90
C THR A 73 16.12 9.50 -6.05
N GLU A 74 16.97 10.30 -6.69
CA GLU A 74 17.68 11.41 -6.02
C GLU A 74 16.73 12.45 -5.37
N LYS A 75 15.45 12.44 -5.74
CA LYS A 75 14.41 13.35 -5.24
C LYS A 75 13.62 12.79 -4.06
N GLU A 76 13.97 11.59 -3.60
CA GLU A 76 13.36 10.94 -2.44
C GLU A 76 13.42 11.85 -1.22
N ARG A 77 12.25 12.12 -0.63
CA ARG A 77 12.09 12.97 0.54
C ARG A 77 10.72 12.76 1.15
N VAL A 78 10.59 13.14 2.41
CA VAL A 78 9.33 13.16 3.14
C VAL A 78 9.28 14.42 4.00
N SER A 79 8.09 15.02 4.14
CA SER A 79 7.91 16.18 5.01
C SER A 79 7.94 15.77 6.49
N ILE A 80 8.60 16.55 7.33
CA ILE A 80 8.54 16.38 8.80
C ILE A 80 7.09 16.50 9.29
N GLU A 81 6.29 17.38 8.70
CA GLU A 81 4.87 17.54 9.05
C GLU A 81 4.07 16.26 8.75
N GLU A 82 4.35 15.61 7.62
CA GLU A 82 3.69 14.33 7.28
C GLU A 82 4.08 13.21 8.23
N ILE A 83 5.35 13.15 8.67
CA ILE A 83 5.79 12.20 9.70
C ILE A 83 5.01 12.43 11.00
N ILE A 84 4.84 13.69 11.42
CA ILE A 84 4.06 14.03 12.61
C ILE A 84 2.59 13.63 12.46
N LYS A 85 1.99 13.83 11.26
CA LYS A 85 0.63 13.38 10.96
C LYS A 85 0.51 11.85 11.00
N ALA A 86 1.44 11.13 10.38
CA ALA A 86 1.46 9.66 10.42
C ALA A 86 1.59 9.13 11.84
N LYS A 87 2.41 9.75 12.69
CA LYS A 87 2.48 9.43 14.13
C LYS A 87 1.13 9.62 14.81
N LYS A 88 0.44 10.74 14.58
CA LYS A 88 -0.89 11.00 15.17
C LYS A 88 -1.92 9.97 14.72
N ALA A 89 -1.92 9.62 13.43
CA ALA A 89 -2.78 8.58 12.89
C ALA A 89 -2.54 7.22 13.57
N LEU A 90 -1.27 6.85 13.80
CA LEU A 90 -0.91 5.60 14.47
C LEU A 90 -1.40 5.55 15.92
N VAL A 91 -1.24 6.64 16.67
CA VAL A 91 -1.75 6.73 18.05
C VAL A 91 -3.28 6.62 18.07
N ALA A 92 -3.98 7.38 17.22
CA ALA A 92 -5.44 7.32 17.13
C ALA A 92 -5.94 5.94 16.68
N LEU A 93 -5.19 5.24 15.82
CA LEU A 93 -5.52 3.88 15.41
C LEU A 93 -5.45 2.91 16.59
N ASN A 94 -4.40 3.00 17.41
CA ASN A 94 -4.28 2.18 18.62
C ASN A 94 -5.46 2.45 19.58
N ASP A 95 -5.80 3.72 19.82
CA ASP A 95 -6.93 4.08 20.69
C ASP A 95 -8.26 3.50 20.18
N ILE A 96 -8.49 3.50 18.86
CA ILE A 96 -9.69 2.89 18.26
C ILE A 96 -9.68 1.37 18.40
N LEU A 97 -8.52 0.73 18.22
CA LEU A 97 -8.38 -0.72 18.33
C LEU A 97 -8.56 -1.21 19.77
N GLU A 98 -8.17 -0.43 20.77
CA GLU A 98 -8.43 -0.74 22.20
C GLU A 98 -9.92 -0.59 22.58
N ALA A 99 -10.70 0.14 21.77
CA ALA A 99 -12.10 0.42 22.03
C ALA A 99 -13.09 -0.53 21.31
N ILE A 100 -12.60 -1.51 20.53
CA ILE A 100 -13.41 -2.51 19.81
C ILE A 100 -13.18 -3.92 20.33
#